data_AF-A0A6I4IJI0-F1
#
_entry.id   AF-A0A6I4IJI0-F1
#
_cell.length_a   1.000
_cell.length_b   1.000
_cell.length_c   1.000
_cell.angle_alpha   90.00
_cell.angle_beta   90.00
_cell.angle_gamma   90.00
#
_symmetry.space_group_name_H-M   'P 1'
#
loop_
_entity.id
_entity.type
_entity.pdbx_description
1 polymer ?
#
loop_
_entity_poly.entity_id
_entity_poly.type
_entity_poly.pdbx_seq_one_letter_code
_entity_poly.pdbx_strand_id
1 'polypeptide(L)' 'MTVADFKKERNEKIKSRYEELKKITGRGSKALSVTATEFGLSTHAIDSIIYPRIKTKTVPKEQ' A
#
# COMPACT_ATOMS: atom_id res chain seq x y z
N MET A 1 -18.01 10.70 -9.89
CA MET A 1 -16.82 10.06 -9.29
C MET A 1 -15.67 10.21 -10.27
N THR A 2 -14.55 10.81 -9.87
CA THR A 2 -13.40 10.93 -10.77
C THR A 2 -12.54 9.66 -10.71
N VAL A 3 -11.67 9.46 -11.71
CA VAL A 3 -10.68 8.37 -11.70
C VAL A 3 -9.74 8.47 -10.48
N ALA A 4 -9.50 9.68 -9.97
CA ALA A 4 -8.70 9.90 -8.78
C ALA A 4 -9.41 9.39 -7.51
N ASP A 5 -10.71 9.65 -7.38
CA ASP A 5 -11.53 9.16 -6.27
C ASP A 5 -11.59 7.63 -6.26
N PHE A 6 -11.75 7.01 -7.43
CA PHE A 6 -11.75 5.55 -7.56
C PHE A 6 -10.41 4.93 -7.13
N LYS A 7 -9.30 5.53 -7.55
CA LYS A 7 -7.96 5.09 -7.11
C LYS A 7 -7.79 5.24 -5.60
N LYS A 8 -8.27 6.34 -5.02
CA LYS A 8 -8.19 6.57 -3.57
C LYS A 8 -8.98 5.51 -2.80
N GLU A 9 -10.23 5.28 -3.18
CA GLU A 9 -11.10 4.28 -2.54
C GLU A 9 -10.51 2.86 -2.65
N ARG A 10 -10.01 2.49 -3.83
CA ARG A 10 -9.32 1.21 -4.03
C ARG A 10 -8.11 1.08 -3.09
N ASN A 11 -7.29 2.11 -2.99
CA ASN A 11 -6.09 2.10 -2.14
C ASN A 11 -6.45 2.01 -0.65
N GLU A 12 -7.52 2.67 -0.22
CA GLU A 12 -8.03 2.55 1.16
C GLU A 12 -8.52 1.13 1.46
N LYS A 13 -9.24 0.50 0.53
CA LYS A 13 -9.65 -0.92 0.65
C LYS A 13 -8.44 -1.86 0.75
N ILE A 14 -7.42 -1.64 -0.07
CA ILE A 14 -6.16 -2.41 -0.03
C ILE A 14 -5.48 -2.30 1.34
N LYS A 15 -5.36 -1.07 1.86
CA LYS A 15 -4.74 -0.82 3.18
C LYS A 15 -5.51 -1.49 4.31
N SER A 16 -6.83 -1.32 4.32
CA SER A 16 -7.70 -1.93 5.33
C SER A 16 -7.56 -3.46 5.32
N ARG A 17 -7.62 -4.06 4.13
CA ARG A 17 -7.53 -5.51 3.98
C ARG A 17 -6.17 -6.08 4.40
N TYR A 18 -5.09 -5.41 4.05
CA TYR A 18 -3.75 -5.79 4.50
C TYR A 18 -3.64 -5.77 6.04
N GLU A 19 -4.14 -4.73 6.70
CA GLU A 19 -4.09 -4.64 8.17
C GLU A 19 -4.94 -5.72 8.85
N GLU A 20 -6.11 -6.06 8.31
CA GLU A 20 -6.89 -7.21 8.77
C GLU A 20 -6.09 -8.52 8.66
N LEU A 21 -5.52 -8.78 7.49
CA LEU A 21 -4.73 -9.99 7.23
C LEU A 21 -3.47 -10.03 8.08
N LYS A 22 -2.84 -8.89 8.34
CA LYS A 22 -1.67 -8.79 9.21
C LYS A 22 -2.01 -9.14 10.66
N LYS A 23 -3.17 -8.69 11.16
CA LYS A 23 -3.66 -9.07 12.50
C LYS A 23 -3.95 -10.57 12.61
N ILE A 24 -4.52 -11.18 11.56
CA ILE A 24 -4.86 -12.60 11.54
C ILE A 24 -3.60 -13.47 11.42
N THR A 25 -2.70 -13.12 10.50
CA THR A 25 -1.54 -13.97 10.15
C THR A 25 -0.31 -13.71 11.00
N GLY A 26 -0.23 -12.56 11.67
CA GLY A 26 0.94 -12.12 12.44
C GLY A 26 2.19 -11.86 11.58
N ARG A 27 2.14 -12.08 10.25
CA ARG A 27 3.26 -11.98 9.33
C ARG A 27 2.93 -11.05 8.18
N GLY A 28 3.58 -9.88 8.15
CA GLY A 28 3.37 -8.87 7.12
C GLY A 28 3.60 -9.38 5.69
N SER A 29 4.60 -10.24 5.47
CA SER A 29 4.87 -10.83 4.15
C SER A 29 3.73 -11.73 3.65
N LYS A 30 3.10 -12.50 4.54
CA LYS A 30 1.96 -13.36 4.18
C LYS A 30 0.71 -12.53 3.90
N ALA A 31 0.46 -11.51 4.72
CA ALA A 31 -0.62 -10.54 4.48
C ALA A 31 -0.45 -9.85 3.11
N LEU A 32 0.77 -9.38 2.79
CA LEU A 32 1.11 -8.79 1.50
C LEU A 32 0.78 -9.71 0.31
N SER A 33 1.20 -10.98 0.36
CA SER A 33 0.95 -11.94 -0.72
C SER A 33 -0.54 -12.25 -0.90
N VAL A 34 -1.29 -12.37 0.20
CA VAL A 34 -2.74 -12.62 0.14
C VAL A 34 -3.46 -11.40 -0.42
N THR A 35 -3.18 -10.20 0.09
CA THR A 35 -3.75 -8.95 -0.44
C THR A 35 -3.40 -8.75 -1.92
N ALA A 36 -2.17 -9.04 -2.33
CA ALA A 36 -1.76 -8.98 -3.73
C ALA A 36 -2.61 -9.89 -4.62
N THR A 37 -2.85 -11.12 -4.16
CA THR A 37 -3.70 -12.10 -4.86
C THR A 37 -5.16 -11.64 -4.94
N GLU A 38 -5.73 -11.18 -3.82
CA GLU A 38 -7.13 -10.73 -3.76
C GLU A 38 -7.42 -9.54 -4.69
N PHE A 39 -6.46 -8.62 -4.84
CA PHE A 39 -6.62 -7.40 -5.65
C PHE A 39 -6.03 -7.51 -7.07
N GLY A 40 -5.51 -8.68 -7.45
CA GLY A 40 -4.88 -8.90 -8.76
C GLY A 40 -3.69 -7.98 -9.02
N LEU A 41 -2.91 -7.68 -7.98
CA LEU A 41 -1.75 -6.78 -8.04
C LEU A 41 -0.47 -7.52 -7.67
N SER A 42 0.67 -6.97 -8.05
CA SER A 42 1.95 -7.45 -7.52
C SER A 42 2.10 -7.06 -6.05
N THR A 43 2.86 -7.86 -5.30
CA THR A 43 3.23 -7.54 -3.91
C THR A 43 3.94 -6.19 -3.81
N HIS A 44 4.75 -5.83 -4.81
CA HIS A 44 5.42 -4.52 -4.89
C HIS A 44 4.43 -3.35 -5.04
N ALA A 45 3.37 -3.53 -5.81
CA ALA A 45 2.33 -2.50 -5.96
C ALA A 45 1.56 -2.30 -4.65
N ILE A 46 1.21 -3.39 -3.96
CA ILE A 46 0.56 -3.34 -2.65
C ILE A 46 1.48 -2.68 -1.61
N ASP A 47 2.77 -3.05 -1.58
CA ASP A 47 3.78 -2.46 -0.71
C ASP A 47 3.87 -0.94 -0.90
N SER A 48 3.90 -0.47 -2.16
CA SER A 48 3.93 0.97 -2.48
C SER A 48 2.65 1.71 -2.08
N ILE A 49 1.51 1.01 -2.06
CA ILE A 49 0.22 1.57 -1.62
C ILE A 49 0.18 1.71 -0.10
N ILE A 50 0.66 0.68 0.62
CA ILE A 50 0.65 0.64 2.10
C ILE A 50 1.73 1.56 2.67
N TYR A 51 2.95 1.46 2.14
CA TYR A 51 4.13 2.20 2.55
C TYR A 51 4.55 3.14 1.41
N PRO A 52 3.78 4.22 1.17
CA PRO A 52 4.17 5.18 0.15
C PRO A 52 5.53 5.74 0.55
N ARG A 53 6.57 5.44 -0.24
CA ARG A 53 7.89 6.02 -0.03
C ARG A 53 7.76 7.51 -0.25
N ILE A 54 7.67 8.26 0.84
CA ILE A 54 7.85 9.70 0.82
C ILE A 54 9.29 9.87 0.34
N LYS A 55 9.47 10.33 -0.90
CA LYS A 55 10.76 10.85 -1.34
C LYS A 55 11.00 12.05 -0.43
N THR A 56 11.77 11.87 0.64
CA THR A 56 12.37 12.96 1.37
C THR A 56 13.15 13.75 0.31
N LYS A 57 12.57 14.88 -0.13
CA LYS A 57 13.33 15.86 -0.89
C LYS A 57 14.42 16.31 0.07
N THR A 58 15.63 15.79 -0.10
CA THR A 58 16.81 16.38 0.51
C THR A 58 16.88 17.79 -0.05
N VAL A 59 16.43 18.76 0.74
CA VAL A 59 16.59 20.17 0.41
C VAL A 59 18.09 20.43 0.44
N PRO A 60 18.74 20.86 -0.67
CA PRO A 60 20.13 21.24 -0.62
C PRO A 60 20.26 22.41 0.36
N LYS A 61 21.08 22.27 1.40
CA LYS A 61 21.54 23.40 2.18
C LYS A 61 22.52 24.16 1.30
N GLU A 62 22.12 25.30 0.76
CA GLU A 62 23.09 26.32 0.31
C GLU A 62 23.94 26.71 1.53
N GLN A 63 25.27 26.63 1.36
CA GLN A 63 26.29 27.09 2.30
C GLN A 63 26.52 28.59 2.13
#